data_AF-A0A2I1FCS0-F1
#
_entry.id   AF-A0A2I1FCS0-F1
#
_cell.length_a   1.000
_cell.length_b   1.000
_cell.length_c   1.000
_cell.angle_alpha   90.00
_cell.angle_beta   90.00
_cell.angle_gamma   90.00
#
_symmetry.space_group_name_H-M   'P 1'
#
loop_
_entity.id
_entity.type
_entity.pdbx_description
1 polymer ?
#
loop_
_entity_poly.entity_id
_entity_poly.type
_entity_poly.pdbx_seq_one_letter_code
_entity_poly.pdbx_strand_id
1 'polypeptide(L)'
;MKKFVVKEWAELISDPISMGEQDQRVFEHASLPAVSDMLSITLRLKIRSHANDWATILHKGTGHPVRTPGLWLSAHISILSPQFSGSWQDCVVIGTDERLTLNKWYHLAIILSDPEKRSDFYIDGEWVGFISVCKVKTQKIVFNDGPLHIGRAFSHNGFNGEIRYDLKLW
;
A
#
# COMPACT_ATOMS: atom_id res chain seq x y z
N MET A 1 19.03 -20.84 15.93
CA MET A 1 18.39 -19.60 16.45
C MET A 1 16.90 -19.81 16.53
N LYS A 2 16.29 -19.59 17.70
CA LYS A 2 14.83 -19.73 17.89
C LYS A 2 14.13 -18.52 17.26
N LYS A 3 13.29 -18.76 16.25
CA LYS A 3 12.35 -17.76 15.68
C LYS A 3 11.31 -17.43 16.77
N PHE A 4 11.37 -16.25 17.33
CA PHE A 4 10.24 -15.70 18.08
C PHE A 4 9.31 -15.02 17.07
N VAL A 5 8.19 -15.66 16.75
CA VAL A 5 7.15 -15.06 15.93
C VAL A 5 6.20 -14.34 16.90
N VAL A 6 6.39 -13.04 17.07
CA VAL A 6 5.31 -12.17 17.56
C VAL A 6 4.42 -11.94 16.33
N LYS A 7 3.31 -12.68 16.24
CA LYS A 7 2.48 -12.83 15.02
C LYS A 7 1.68 -11.57 14.62
N GLU A 8 2.01 -10.40 15.15
CA GLU A 8 1.18 -9.20 15.03
C GLU A 8 1.83 -8.10 14.18
N TRP A 9 3.13 -8.15 13.87
CA TRP A 9 3.76 -7.14 13.01
C TRP A 9 5.00 -7.68 12.29
N ALA A 10 5.40 -7.02 11.21
CA ALA A 10 6.60 -7.33 10.44
C ALA A 10 7.26 -6.05 9.91
N GLU A 11 8.52 -5.81 10.27
CA GLU A 11 9.35 -4.80 9.58
C GLU A 11 9.95 -5.48 8.34
N LEU A 12 9.63 -4.97 7.14
CA LEU A 12 10.06 -5.61 5.89
C LEU A 12 11.29 -4.93 5.28
N ILE A 13 11.44 -3.61 5.49
CA ILE A 13 12.55 -2.81 5.00
C ILE A 13 12.93 -1.84 6.14
N SER A 14 13.91 -2.23 6.96
CA SER A 14 14.32 -1.50 8.16
C SER A 14 15.13 -0.24 7.86
N ASP A 15 16.03 -0.34 6.87
CA ASP A 15 16.86 0.78 6.42
C ASP A 15 16.35 1.29 5.06
N PRO A 16 16.39 2.62 4.81
CA PRO A 16 16.01 3.16 3.51
C PRO A 16 16.79 2.50 2.38
N ILE A 17 16.07 1.93 1.42
CA ILE A 17 16.66 1.39 0.19
C ILE A 17 16.39 2.34 -0.97
N SER A 18 17.33 2.45 -1.90
CA SER A 18 17.08 3.08 -3.19
C SER A 18 16.29 2.12 -4.10
N MET A 19 15.32 2.67 -4.80
CA MET A 19 14.53 1.98 -5.81
C MET A 19 14.59 2.78 -7.11
N GLY A 20 14.78 2.09 -8.23
CA GLY A 20 14.49 2.58 -9.57
C GLY A 20 13.09 2.16 -10.04
N GLU A 21 12.59 2.77 -11.11
CA GLU A 21 11.25 2.49 -11.66
C GLU A 21 11.01 1.03 -12.07
N GLN A 22 12.08 0.27 -12.36
CA GLN A 22 12.01 -1.14 -12.74
C GLN A 22 12.25 -2.09 -11.56
N ASP A 23 12.69 -1.56 -10.42
CA ASP A 23 13.06 -2.36 -9.25
C ASP A 23 11.82 -2.92 -8.57
N GLN A 24 11.96 -4.14 -8.04
CA GLN A 24 10.88 -4.84 -7.36
C GLN A 24 11.40 -5.55 -6.12
N ARG A 25 10.66 -5.43 -5.02
CA ARG A 25 10.74 -6.36 -3.90
C ARG A 25 9.44 -7.14 -3.82
N VAL A 26 9.53 -8.45 -3.63
CA VAL A 26 8.38 -9.34 -3.49
C VAL A 26 8.51 -10.07 -2.16
N PHE A 27 7.46 -10.00 -1.36
CA PHE A 27 7.32 -10.74 -0.12
C PHE A 27 6.18 -11.74 -0.28
N GLU A 28 6.51 -13.03 -0.20
CA GLU A 28 5.53 -14.12 -0.32
C GLU A 28 4.53 -14.05 0.83
N HIS A 29 3.27 -14.40 0.55
CA HIS A 29 2.21 -14.35 1.56
C HIS A 29 2.56 -15.13 2.83
N ALA A 30 3.17 -16.31 2.69
CA ALA A 30 3.59 -17.15 3.82
C ALA A 30 4.68 -16.50 4.71
N SER A 31 5.34 -15.44 4.23
CA SER A 31 6.32 -14.65 4.99
C SER A 31 5.71 -13.44 5.70
N LEU A 32 4.46 -13.10 5.36
CA LEU A 32 3.72 -11.98 5.94
C LEU A 32 2.81 -12.49 7.07
N PRO A 33 2.56 -11.66 8.08
CA PRO A 33 1.61 -12.03 9.11
C PRO A 33 0.17 -12.04 8.53
N ALA A 34 -0.67 -12.91 9.09
CA ALA A 34 -2.02 -13.17 8.56
C ALA A 34 -2.99 -12.05 8.93
N VAL A 35 -3.82 -11.62 7.98
CA VAL A 35 -4.78 -10.52 8.14
C VAL A 35 -6.17 -11.00 7.74
N SER A 36 -7.14 -10.89 8.64
CA SER A 36 -8.55 -11.22 8.36
C SER A 36 -9.49 -10.01 8.39
N ASP A 37 -9.21 -9.01 9.24
CA ASP A 37 -10.19 -7.98 9.58
C ASP A 37 -9.62 -6.55 9.48
N MET A 38 -8.39 -6.34 9.96
CA MET A 38 -7.77 -5.01 10.01
C MET A 38 -6.26 -5.05 9.77
N LEU A 39 -5.74 -3.99 9.16
CA LEU A 39 -4.34 -3.83 8.80
C LEU A 39 -3.91 -2.38 8.91
N SER A 40 -2.69 -2.15 9.39
CA SER A 40 -1.97 -0.88 9.25
C SER A 40 -0.66 -1.06 8.48
N ILE A 41 -0.45 -0.21 7.48
CA ILE A 41 0.84 -0.10 6.78
C ILE A 41 1.41 1.27 7.09
N THR A 42 2.68 1.32 7.48
CA THR A 42 3.44 2.57 7.59
C THR A 42 4.68 2.50 6.73
N LEU A 43 4.95 3.53 5.95
CA LEU A 43 6.17 3.59 5.14
C LEU A 43 6.71 5.00 5.06
N ARG A 44 8.01 5.13 4.88
CA ARG A 44 8.64 6.42 4.52
C ARG A 44 9.00 6.40 3.06
N LEU A 45 8.66 7.47 2.36
CA LEU A 45 8.83 7.57 0.92
C LEU A 45 9.48 8.90 0.57
N LYS A 46 10.47 8.85 -0.34
CA LYS A 46 11.02 10.01 -1.02
C LYS A 46 11.08 9.72 -2.51
N ILE A 47 10.33 10.50 -3.28
CA ILE A 47 10.21 10.33 -4.73
C ILE A 47 11.17 11.30 -5.40
N ARG A 48 12.10 10.81 -6.23
CA ARG A 48 12.95 11.63 -7.08
C ARG A 48 12.29 11.88 -8.44
N SER A 49 11.73 10.84 -9.03
CA SER A 49 10.90 10.87 -10.24
C SER A 49 10.06 9.61 -10.34
N HIS A 50 9.10 9.60 -11.24
CA HIS A 50 8.36 8.41 -11.65
C HIS A 50 7.87 8.60 -13.09
N ALA A 51 7.43 7.52 -13.71
CA ALA A 51 6.98 7.54 -15.10
C ALA A 51 5.78 8.48 -15.32
N ASN A 52 5.53 8.81 -16.59
CA ASN A 52 4.33 9.56 -16.99
C ASN A 52 3.03 8.73 -16.93
N ASP A 53 3.03 7.64 -16.17
CA ASP A 53 1.92 6.72 -15.97
C ASP A 53 1.79 6.44 -14.47
N TRP A 54 0.80 5.65 -14.08
CA TRP A 54 0.62 5.18 -12.72
C TRP A 54 1.85 4.42 -12.23
N ALA A 55 2.41 4.87 -11.11
CA ALA A 55 3.60 4.27 -10.51
C ALA A 55 3.26 3.50 -9.24
N THR A 56 3.60 2.22 -9.19
CA THR A 56 3.37 1.34 -8.04
C THR A 56 4.31 1.69 -6.89
N ILE A 57 3.75 2.00 -5.72
CA ILE A 57 4.50 2.01 -4.46
C ILE A 57 4.39 0.64 -3.81
N LEU A 58 3.17 0.13 -3.65
CA LEU A 58 2.90 -1.23 -3.16
C LEU A 58 1.66 -1.86 -3.80
N HIS A 59 1.66 -3.19 -3.94
CA HIS A 59 0.52 -3.99 -4.39
C HIS A 59 0.52 -5.32 -3.64
N LYS A 60 -0.49 -5.60 -2.84
CA LYS A 60 -0.70 -6.92 -2.21
C LYS A 60 -1.77 -7.71 -2.96
N GLY A 61 -1.38 -8.74 -3.70
CA GLY A 61 -2.31 -9.58 -4.46
C GLY A 61 -1.76 -10.13 -5.76
N THR A 62 -2.64 -10.66 -6.61
CA THR A 62 -2.29 -11.48 -7.78
C THR A 62 -2.60 -10.84 -9.13
N GLY A 63 -3.11 -9.60 -9.14
CA GLY A 63 -3.34 -8.85 -10.37
C GLY A 63 -4.33 -7.71 -10.19
N HIS A 64 -4.83 -7.15 -11.30
CA HIS A 64 -5.75 -6.01 -11.29
C HIS A 64 -7.01 -6.19 -10.41
N PRO A 65 -7.73 -7.34 -10.42
CA PRO A 65 -8.90 -7.51 -9.56
C PRO A 65 -8.55 -7.81 -8.10
N VAL A 66 -7.29 -8.15 -7.80
CA VAL A 66 -6.85 -8.59 -6.47
C VAL A 66 -5.69 -7.70 -6.01
N ARG A 67 -6.02 -6.61 -5.32
CA ARG A 67 -5.08 -5.65 -4.73
C ARG A 67 -5.61 -5.15 -3.40
N THR A 68 -5.22 -5.78 -2.30
CA THR A 68 -5.63 -5.38 -0.96
C THR A 68 -4.48 -5.53 0.02
N PRO A 69 -3.89 -4.41 0.49
CA PRO A 69 -4.03 -3.05 -0.04
C PRO A 69 -3.13 -2.82 -1.26
N GLY A 70 -3.32 -1.68 -1.91
CA GLY A 70 -2.40 -1.15 -2.91
C GLY A 70 -2.24 0.36 -2.78
N LEU A 71 -1.12 0.89 -3.24
CA LEU A 71 -0.80 2.31 -3.25
C LEU A 71 -0.03 2.64 -4.52
N TRP A 72 -0.54 3.61 -5.28
CA TRP A 72 0.10 4.14 -6.47
C TRP A 72 0.34 5.64 -6.35
N LEU A 73 1.19 6.16 -7.23
CA LEU A 73 1.18 7.56 -7.61
C LEU A 73 0.35 7.71 -8.88
N SER A 74 -0.49 8.73 -8.94
CA SER A 74 -1.18 9.10 -10.17
C SER A 74 -0.19 9.56 -11.24
N ALA A 75 -0.55 9.32 -12.49
CA ALA A 75 0.22 9.77 -13.63
C ALA A 75 0.48 11.30 -13.56
N HIS A 76 1.70 11.70 -13.90
CA HIS A 76 2.17 13.10 -14.03
C HIS A 76 2.23 13.96 -12.76
N ILE A 77 1.33 13.78 -11.79
CA ILE A 77 1.14 14.75 -10.69
C ILE A 77 1.46 14.22 -9.29
N SER A 78 2.04 13.01 -9.15
CA SER A 78 2.52 12.48 -7.85
C SER A 78 1.49 12.54 -6.72
N ILE A 79 0.20 12.44 -7.05
CA ILE A 79 -0.86 12.32 -6.05
C ILE A 79 -0.89 10.87 -5.58
N LEU A 80 -0.99 10.63 -4.27
CA LEU A 80 -1.14 9.28 -3.76
C LEU A 80 -2.51 8.74 -4.14
N SER A 81 -2.53 7.49 -4.58
CA SER A 81 -3.75 6.79 -4.91
C SER A 81 -3.79 5.45 -4.21
N PRO A 82 -4.25 5.43 -2.95
CA PRO A 82 -4.50 4.20 -2.24
C PRO A 82 -5.73 3.48 -2.80
N GLN A 83 -5.67 2.15 -2.78
CA GLN A 83 -6.70 1.31 -3.37
C GLN A 83 -6.86 0.01 -2.57
N PHE A 84 -8.06 -0.54 -2.58
CA PHE A 84 -8.30 -1.91 -2.11
C PHE A 84 -9.39 -2.60 -2.92
N SER A 85 -9.34 -3.94 -2.94
CA SER A 85 -10.37 -4.81 -3.49
C SER A 85 -11.25 -5.41 -2.40
N GLY A 86 -12.44 -5.84 -2.78
CA GLY A 86 -13.35 -6.54 -1.89
C GLY A 86 -14.24 -7.52 -2.64
N SER A 87 -15.37 -7.89 -2.06
CA SER A 87 -16.31 -8.86 -2.63
C SER A 87 -17.11 -8.33 -3.83
N TRP A 88 -16.59 -7.34 -4.54
CA TRP A 88 -17.21 -6.66 -5.69
C TRP A 88 -16.22 -6.60 -6.87
N GLN A 89 -16.69 -6.23 -8.06
CA GLN A 89 -15.93 -6.42 -9.31
C GLN A 89 -14.68 -5.52 -9.44
N ASP A 90 -14.78 -4.24 -9.08
CA ASP A 90 -13.70 -3.27 -9.29
C ASP A 90 -13.12 -2.76 -7.97
N CYS A 91 -11.80 -2.55 -7.88
CA CYS A 91 -11.22 -1.92 -6.71
C CYS A 91 -11.77 -0.49 -6.48
N VAL A 92 -11.72 -0.01 -5.24
CA VAL A 92 -12.00 1.41 -4.97
C VAL A 92 -10.70 2.20 -5.08
N VAL A 93 -10.76 3.34 -5.78
CA VAL A 93 -9.63 4.24 -6.01
C VAL A 93 -10.01 5.61 -5.47
N ILE A 94 -9.17 6.17 -4.60
CA ILE A 94 -9.20 7.59 -4.29
C ILE A 94 -7.82 8.16 -4.60
N GLY A 95 -7.78 9.34 -5.22
CA GLY A 95 -6.58 10.17 -5.20
C GLY A 95 -6.65 11.06 -3.96
N THR A 96 -5.54 11.21 -3.23
CA THR A 96 -5.44 12.24 -2.20
C THR A 96 -5.53 13.61 -2.86
N ASP A 97 -6.13 14.60 -2.20
CA ASP A 97 -6.11 15.97 -2.73
C ASP A 97 -4.71 16.57 -2.69
N GLU A 98 -3.83 16.03 -1.83
CA GLU A 98 -2.44 16.46 -1.71
C GLU A 98 -1.53 15.79 -2.75
N ARG A 99 -0.80 16.64 -3.48
CA ARG A 99 0.30 16.26 -4.36
C ARG A 99 1.60 16.18 -3.59
N LEU A 100 2.30 15.05 -3.69
CA LEU A 100 3.63 14.92 -3.11
C LEU A 100 4.66 15.72 -3.91
N THR A 101 5.51 16.46 -3.19
CA THR A 101 6.65 17.19 -3.73
C THR A 101 7.85 16.25 -3.90
N LEU A 102 8.53 16.36 -5.03
CA LEU A 102 9.73 15.56 -5.30
C LEU A 102 10.87 15.92 -4.33
N ASN A 103 11.72 14.94 -4.05
CA ASN A 103 12.89 15.01 -3.16
C ASN A 103 12.59 15.35 -1.69
N LYS A 104 11.32 15.32 -1.28
CA LYS A 104 10.90 15.42 0.13
C LYS A 104 10.61 14.04 0.71
N TRP A 105 10.99 13.84 1.97
CA TRP A 105 10.59 12.66 2.76
C TRP A 105 9.17 12.85 3.30
N TYR A 106 8.37 11.80 3.15
CA TYR A 106 7.03 11.69 3.71
C TYR A 106 6.93 10.44 4.57
N HIS A 107 6.16 10.51 5.65
CA HIS A 107 5.71 9.35 6.42
C HIS A 107 4.24 9.08 6.09
N LEU A 108 3.97 7.95 5.45
CA LEU A 108 2.65 7.57 5.00
C LEU A 108 2.09 6.47 5.90
N ALA A 109 0.81 6.55 6.23
CA ALA A 109 0.08 5.44 6.86
C ALA A 109 -1.21 5.13 6.12
N ILE A 110 -1.48 3.83 5.96
CA ILE A 110 -2.74 3.29 5.45
C ILE A 110 -3.33 2.42 6.56
N ILE A 111 -4.56 2.72 6.97
CA ILE A 111 -5.35 1.85 7.83
C ILE A 111 -6.46 1.27 6.99
N LEU A 112 -6.70 -0.04 7.07
CA LEU A 112 -7.75 -0.73 6.34
C LEU A 112 -8.52 -1.62 7.31
N SER A 113 -9.84 -1.43 7.40
CA SER A 113 -10.69 -2.12 8.38
C SER A 113 -11.98 -2.59 7.72
N ASP A 114 -12.20 -3.91 7.67
CA ASP A 114 -13.49 -4.47 7.25
C ASP A 114 -14.60 -4.20 8.27
N PRO A 115 -14.39 -4.27 9.59
CA PRO A 115 -15.41 -3.90 10.57
C PRO A 115 -15.90 -2.45 10.42
N GLU A 116 -14.97 -1.51 10.19
CA GLU A 116 -15.32 -0.10 9.95
C GLU A 116 -15.71 0.18 8.49
N LYS A 117 -15.56 -0.80 7.61
CA LYS A 117 -15.89 -0.71 6.18
C LYS A 117 -15.19 0.45 5.48
N ARG A 118 -13.93 0.73 5.82
CA ARG A 118 -13.18 1.85 5.24
C ARG A 118 -11.65 1.66 5.26
N SER A 119 -10.98 2.52 4.51
CA SER A 119 -9.54 2.72 4.58
C SER A 119 -9.23 4.19 4.84
N ASP A 120 -8.43 4.49 5.87
CA ASP A 120 -8.00 5.83 6.25
C ASP A 120 -6.54 6.07 5.83
N PHE A 121 -6.22 7.29 5.41
CA PHE A 121 -4.89 7.66 4.92
C PHE A 121 -4.31 8.83 5.68
N TYR A 122 -3.01 8.72 5.98
CA TYR A 122 -2.27 9.74 6.69
C TYR A 122 -0.98 10.10 5.97
N ILE A 123 -0.66 11.39 5.95
CA ILE A 123 0.60 11.95 5.45
C ILE A 123 1.21 12.76 6.60
N ASP A 124 2.44 12.44 6.97
CA ASP A 124 3.19 13.06 8.07
C ASP A 124 2.41 13.11 9.41
N GLY A 125 1.48 12.15 9.60
CA GLY A 125 0.63 12.03 10.80
C GLY A 125 -0.72 12.75 10.71
N GLU A 126 -0.97 13.54 9.66
CA GLU A 126 -2.26 14.19 9.42
C GLU A 126 -3.21 13.25 8.65
N TRP A 127 -4.49 13.20 9.05
CA TRP A 127 -5.51 12.42 8.34
C TRP A 127 -5.96 13.18 7.09
N VAL A 128 -5.53 12.72 5.92
CA VAL A 128 -5.74 13.43 4.64
C VAL A 128 -6.96 12.93 3.87
N GLY A 129 -7.58 11.83 4.31
CA GLY A 129 -8.80 11.31 3.70
C GLY A 129 -9.06 9.84 4.00
N PHE A 130 -10.17 9.34 3.46
CA PHE A 130 -10.56 7.94 3.58
C PHE A 130 -11.43 7.48 2.41
N ILE A 131 -11.47 6.16 2.18
CA ILE A 131 -12.42 5.50 1.28
C ILE A 131 -13.33 4.61 2.10
N SER A 132 -14.65 4.60 1.86
CA SER A 132 -15.57 3.66 2.50
C SER A 132 -16.23 2.69 1.50
N VAL A 133 -16.63 1.52 2.01
CA VAL A 133 -17.48 0.57 1.31
C VAL A 133 -18.93 1.04 1.45
N CYS A 134 -19.59 1.34 0.33
CA CYS A 134 -20.94 1.92 0.39
C CYS A 134 -22.03 0.88 0.75
N LYS A 135 -21.95 -0.36 0.27
CA LYS A 135 -22.97 -1.40 0.55
C LYS A 135 -22.56 -2.25 1.76
N VAL A 136 -22.44 -1.62 2.92
CA VAL A 136 -21.90 -2.21 4.17
C VAL A 136 -22.53 -3.54 4.62
N LYS A 137 -23.80 -3.81 4.26
CA LYS A 137 -24.50 -5.07 4.60
C LYS A 137 -24.14 -6.25 3.69
N THR A 138 -23.72 -5.99 2.46
CA THR A 138 -23.51 -7.03 1.43
C THR A 138 -22.09 -7.06 0.88
N GLN A 139 -21.29 -6.05 1.17
CA GLN A 139 -19.90 -5.93 0.72
C GLN A 139 -18.93 -6.06 1.90
N LYS A 140 -17.82 -6.75 1.64
CA LYS A 140 -16.69 -6.85 2.56
C LYS A 140 -15.38 -6.61 1.83
N ILE A 141 -14.43 -6.01 2.53
CA ILE A 141 -13.04 -5.90 2.13
C ILE A 141 -12.46 -7.32 2.12
N VAL A 142 -11.67 -7.64 1.10
CA VAL A 142 -11.07 -8.96 0.95
C VAL A 142 -9.56 -8.82 1.12
N PHE A 143 -9.06 -9.28 2.27
CA PHE A 143 -7.64 -9.51 2.50
C PHE A 143 -7.25 -10.79 1.78
N ASN A 144 -6.43 -10.67 0.73
CA ASN A 144 -6.08 -11.78 -0.15
C ASN A 144 -4.80 -12.50 0.32
N ASP A 145 -4.55 -13.67 -0.25
CA ASP A 145 -3.35 -14.50 0.03
C ASP A 145 -2.25 -14.33 -1.03
N GLY A 146 -2.31 -13.29 -1.87
CA GLY A 146 -1.27 -13.02 -2.87
C GLY A 146 0.03 -12.45 -2.26
N PRO A 147 1.12 -12.34 -3.02
CA PRO A 147 2.35 -11.70 -2.55
C PRO A 147 2.20 -10.17 -2.39
N LEU A 148 3.08 -9.56 -1.58
CA LEU A 148 3.26 -8.11 -1.51
C LEU A 148 4.40 -7.69 -2.43
N HIS A 149 4.08 -6.86 -3.41
CA HIS A 149 5.04 -6.23 -4.30
C HIS A 149 5.30 -4.79 -3.85
N ILE A 150 6.57 -4.37 -3.80
CA ILE A 150 7.01 -3.00 -3.52
C ILE A 150 7.80 -2.49 -4.73
N GLY A 151 7.50 -1.26 -5.17
CA GLY A 151 8.23 -0.55 -6.23
C GLY A 151 7.89 -0.97 -7.67
N ARG A 152 7.24 -2.11 -7.90
CA ARG A 152 6.72 -2.49 -9.22
C ARG A 152 5.74 -3.65 -9.08
N ALA A 153 4.64 -3.64 -9.83
CA ALA A 153 3.73 -4.78 -9.88
C ALA A 153 3.03 -4.88 -11.24
N PHE A 154 3.00 -6.10 -11.79
CA PHE A 154 2.32 -6.43 -13.05
C PHE A 154 2.69 -5.46 -14.19
N SER A 155 1.71 -4.74 -14.73
CA SER A 155 1.87 -3.80 -15.85
C SER A 155 2.43 -2.43 -15.44
N HIS A 156 2.52 -2.11 -14.15
CA HIS A 156 2.92 -0.79 -13.68
C HIS A 156 4.34 -0.80 -13.11
N ASN A 157 5.20 0.03 -13.69
CA ASN A 157 6.48 0.43 -13.10
C ASN A 157 6.26 1.16 -11.77
N GLY A 158 7.32 1.45 -11.02
CA GLY A 158 7.22 2.31 -9.83
C GLY A 158 7.90 3.64 -9.98
N PHE A 159 8.68 3.99 -8.96
CA PHE A 159 9.29 5.29 -8.78
C PHE A 159 10.81 5.17 -8.65
N ASN A 160 11.53 6.19 -9.09
CA ASN A 160 12.91 6.41 -8.69
C ASN A 160 12.91 7.16 -7.36
N GLY A 161 13.56 6.61 -6.33
CA GLY A 161 13.48 7.21 -5.00
C GLY A 161 14.14 6.38 -3.92
N GLU A 162 13.67 6.61 -2.69
CA GLU A 162 14.08 5.91 -1.48
C GLU A 162 12.83 5.50 -0.70
N ILE A 163 12.83 4.29 -0.12
CA ILE A 163 11.72 3.77 0.68
C ILE A 163 12.19 3.00 1.90
N ARG A 164 11.46 3.17 3.01
CA ARG A 164 11.50 2.34 4.22
C ARG A 164 10.08 1.82 4.50
N TYR A 165 9.92 0.59 4.97
CA TYR A 165 8.61 -0.05 5.05
C TYR A 165 8.43 -0.91 6.31
N ASP A 166 7.41 -0.56 7.09
CA ASP A 166 7.03 -1.24 8.32
C ASP A 166 5.54 -1.67 8.21
N LEU A 167 5.27 -2.97 8.36
CA LEU A 167 3.92 -3.55 8.38
C LEU A 167 3.50 -3.81 9.82
N LYS A 168 2.37 -3.27 10.27
CA LYS A 168 1.81 -3.55 11.60
C LYS A 168 0.39 -4.10 11.47
N LEU A 169 0.16 -5.28 12.01
CA LEU A 169 -1.19 -5.82 12.15
C LEU A 169 -1.71 -5.54 13.56
N TRP A 170 -3.02 -5.46 13.65
CA TRP A 170 -3.77 -5.25 14.89
C TRP A 170 -4.99 -6.14 14.86
#